data_AF-A0A8H5EZ25-F1
#
_entry.id   AF-A0A8H5EZ25-F1
#
_cell.length_a   1.000
_cell.length_b   1.000
_cell.length_c   1.000
_cell.angle_alpha   90.00
_cell.angle_beta   90.00
_cell.angle_gamma   90.00
#
_symmetry.space_group_name_H-M   'P 1'
#
loop_
_entity.id
_entity.type
_entity.pdbx_description
1 polymer ?
#
loop_
_entity_poly.entity_id
_entity_poly.type
_entity_poly.pdbx_seq_one_letter_code
_entity_poly.pdbx_strand_id
1 'polypeptide(L)'
;MPAAPGEPGLLLCGRTELLDGTWSLFIRVFDLKGKGATLKRWRYAGEYESTVVGDLGASDFAKMDAKVKETWGKKIAYHKKQAAYVEMRARITLRKEGKAVTKANVDKEKGNIKDLPKAKSKVTVQDVVDAFSAGEEVIPIIRMVCVSYNHAFAQELDELLAAHAGK
;
A
#
# COMPACT_ATOMS: atom_id res chain seq x y z
N MET A 1 -3.31 -4.82 9.04
CA MET A 1 -2.65 -6.12 8.81
C MET A 1 -3.17 -7.09 9.86
N PRO A 2 -3.18 -8.41 9.62
CA PRO A 2 -3.46 -9.41 10.66
C PRO A 2 -2.61 -9.19 11.91
N ALA A 3 -3.19 -9.40 13.09
CA ALA A 3 -2.47 -9.26 14.36
C ALA A 3 -1.62 -10.50 14.68
N ALA A 4 -2.11 -11.69 14.34
CA ALA A 4 -1.37 -12.95 14.39
C ALA A 4 -1.45 -13.75 13.06
N PRO A 5 -0.54 -14.72 12.84
CA PRO A 5 -0.66 -15.68 11.75
C PRO A 5 -2.02 -16.39 11.75
N GLY A 6 -2.61 -16.56 10.57
CA GLY A 6 -3.93 -17.17 10.38
C GLY A 6 -5.14 -16.28 10.67
N GLU A 7 -4.96 -15.10 11.27
CA GLU A 7 -6.07 -14.20 11.60
C GLU A 7 -6.47 -13.28 10.44
N PRO A 8 -7.74 -12.84 10.36
CA PRO A 8 -8.12 -11.81 9.41
C PRO A 8 -7.46 -10.46 9.72
N GLY A 9 -7.41 -9.58 8.72
CA GLY A 9 -6.85 -8.25 8.90
C GLY A 9 -7.43 -7.19 7.96
N LEU A 10 -7.24 -5.92 8.31
CA LEU A 10 -7.58 -4.79 7.45
C LEU A 10 -6.32 -4.12 6.92
N LEU A 11 -6.34 -3.69 5.67
CA LEU A 11 -5.24 -3.00 5.01
C LEU A 11 -5.76 -1.75 4.30
N LEU A 12 -5.20 -0.59 4.64
CA LEU A 12 -5.42 0.65 3.88
C LEU A 12 -4.46 0.67 2.70
N CYS A 13 -4.94 0.33 1.50
CA CYS A 13 -4.07 0.12 0.35
C CYS A 13 -4.82 0.29 -0.97
N GLY A 14 -4.26 1.12 -1.85
CA GLY A 14 -4.77 1.28 -3.21
C GLY A 14 -4.37 0.14 -4.17
N ARG A 15 -3.59 -0.86 -3.72
CA ARG A 15 -3.07 -1.93 -4.58
C ARG A 15 -4.18 -2.95 -4.86
N THR A 16 -4.85 -2.77 -5.98
CA THR A 16 -5.98 -3.61 -6.40
C THR A 16 -5.55 -5.01 -6.82
N GLU A 17 -4.27 -5.23 -7.16
CA GLU A 17 -3.78 -6.57 -7.51
C GLU A 17 -3.88 -7.57 -6.35
N LEU A 18 -4.01 -7.08 -5.11
CA LEU A 18 -4.22 -7.94 -3.94
C LEU A 18 -5.60 -8.62 -3.94
N LEU A 19 -6.54 -8.11 -4.72
CA LEU A 19 -7.89 -8.65 -4.87
C LEU A 19 -7.91 -9.88 -5.79
N ASP A 20 -6.84 -10.09 -6.55
CA ASP A 20 -6.75 -11.16 -7.55
C ASP A 20 -6.03 -12.37 -6.95
N GLY A 21 -6.81 -13.39 -6.60
CA GLY A 21 -6.31 -14.69 -6.15
C GLY A 21 -5.82 -14.75 -4.71
N THR A 22 -5.10 -15.83 -4.40
CA THR A 22 -4.58 -16.14 -3.08
C THR A 22 -3.12 -15.70 -2.95
N TRP A 23 -2.80 -15.00 -1.87
CA TRP A 23 -1.48 -14.44 -1.59
C TRP A 23 -0.86 -14.99 -0.32
N SER A 24 0.37 -15.49 -0.41
CA SER A 24 1.16 -15.85 0.77
C SER A 24 1.62 -14.60 1.52
N LEU A 25 1.21 -14.47 2.78
CA LEU A 25 1.51 -13.31 3.60
C LEU A 25 2.74 -13.56 4.48
N PHE A 26 3.67 -12.60 4.48
CA PHE A 26 4.81 -12.58 5.40
C PHE A 26 4.80 -11.30 6.22
N ILE A 27 4.90 -11.44 7.54
CA ILE A 27 4.89 -10.32 8.49
C ILE A 27 6.30 -10.09 9.04
N ARG A 28 6.70 -8.82 9.11
CA ARG A 28 7.98 -8.41 9.70
C ARG A 28 7.93 -8.56 11.21
N VAL A 29 8.90 -9.29 11.77
CA VAL A 29 9.12 -9.40 13.21
C VAL A 29 10.33 -8.55 13.57
N PHE A 30 10.14 -7.56 14.45
CA PHE A 30 11.20 -6.66 14.90
C PHE A 30 11.73 -7.09 16.27
N ASP A 31 13.03 -6.92 16.49
CA ASP A 31 13.61 -6.89 17.84
C ASP A 31 13.52 -5.46 18.38
N LEU A 32 13.04 -5.33 19.61
CA LEU A 32 12.87 -4.03 20.29
C LEU A 32 13.98 -3.78 21.32
N LYS A 33 14.96 -4.67 21.44
CA LYS A 33 16.10 -4.49 22.34
C LYS A 33 17.06 -3.44 21.77
N GLY A 34 17.12 -2.25 22.40
CA GLY A 34 18.08 -1.19 22.10
C GLY A 34 17.46 0.11 21.57
N LYS A 35 18.30 1.02 21.04
CA LYS A 35 17.87 2.29 20.44
C LYS A 35 17.35 2.08 19.01
N GLY A 36 16.16 1.50 18.89
CA GLY A 36 15.43 1.36 17.63
C GLY A 36 14.98 -0.06 17.31
N ALA A 37 13.93 -0.19 16.50
CA ALA A 37 13.41 -1.48 16.04
C ALA A 37 14.28 -2.02 14.90
N THR A 38 14.94 -3.16 15.12
CA THR A 38 15.70 -3.85 14.08
C THR A 38 14.87 -4.99 13.51
N LEU A 39 14.83 -5.14 12.18
CA LEU A 39 14.12 -6.26 11.56
C LEU A 39 14.86 -7.55 11.92
N LYS A 40 14.21 -8.44 12.68
CA LYS A 40 14.79 -9.70 13.13
C LYS A 40 14.57 -10.80 12.13
N ARG A 41 13.32 -10.97 11.69
CA ARG A 41 12.94 -12.01 10.72
C ARG A 41 11.62 -11.68 10.02
N TRP A 42 11.36 -12.40 8.93
CA TRP A 42 10.03 -12.51 8.36
C TRP A 42 9.36 -13.76 8.90
N ARG A 43 8.06 -13.68 9.19
CA ARG A 43 7.25 -14.80 9.64
C ARG A 43 6.15 -15.05 8.63
N TYR A 44 6.01 -16.30 8.18
CA TYR A 44 4.88 -16.72 7.37
C TYR A 44 3.57 -16.63 8.18
N ALA A 45 2.58 -15.98 7.60
CA ALA A 45 1.32 -15.64 8.27
C ALA A 45 0.09 -16.35 7.68
N GLY A 46 0.27 -17.12 6.60
CA GLY A 46 -0.80 -17.85 5.90
C GLY A 46 -1.00 -17.42 4.46
N GLU A 47 -1.96 -18.07 3.83
CA GLU A 47 -2.48 -17.74 2.50
C GLU A 47 -3.76 -16.90 2.65
N TYR A 48 -3.84 -15.78 1.95
CA TYR A 48 -4.92 -14.80 2.11
C TYR A 48 -5.61 -14.48 0.81
N GLU A 49 -6.92 -14.34 0.89
CA GLU A 49 -7.73 -13.68 -0.12
C GLU A 49 -8.15 -12.30 0.38
N SER A 50 -8.30 -11.35 -0.55
CA SER A 50 -8.60 -9.97 -0.23
C SER A 50 -9.86 -9.48 -0.90
N THR A 51 -10.63 -8.67 -0.19
CA THR A 51 -11.84 -8.01 -0.72
C THR A 51 -11.85 -6.55 -0.30
N VAL A 52 -12.36 -5.66 -1.16
CA VAL A 52 -12.63 -4.27 -0.76
C VAL A 52 -13.88 -4.26 0.10
N VAL A 53 -13.79 -3.69 1.30
CA VAL A 53 -14.91 -3.61 2.27
C VAL A 53 -15.34 -2.18 2.57
N GLY A 54 -14.67 -1.20 1.96
CA GLY A 54 -15.00 0.21 2.09
C GLY A 54 -13.87 1.08 1.60
N ASP A 55 -14.01 2.39 1.82
CA ASP A 55 -13.03 3.40 1.46
C ASP A 55 -12.80 4.34 2.64
N LEU A 56 -11.55 4.71 2.85
CA LEU A 56 -11.20 5.82 3.73
C LEU A 56 -11.48 7.12 2.96
N GLY A 57 -12.61 7.75 3.29
CA GLY A 57 -13.07 8.98 2.67
C GLY A 57 -12.37 10.24 3.21
N ALA A 58 -12.75 11.38 2.64
CA ALA A 58 -12.18 12.69 2.94
C ALA A 58 -12.18 13.03 4.44
N SER A 59 -13.30 12.78 5.14
CA SER A 59 -13.44 13.11 6.56
C SER A 59 -12.46 12.35 7.45
N ASP A 60 -12.18 11.09 7.12
CA ASP A 60 -11.29 10.25 7.92
C ASP A 60 -9.83 10.50 7.54
N PHE A 61 -9.56 10.73 6.25
CA PHE A 61 -8.25 11.18 5.81
C PHE A 61 -7.88 12.53 6.45
N ALA A 62 -8.82 13.47 6.54
CA ALA A 62 -8.60 14.78 7.15
C ALA A 62 -8.22 14.70 8.64
N LYS A 63 -8.67 13.65 9.36
CA LYS A 63 -8.33 13.41 10.77
C LYS A 63 -6.98 12.74 10.98
N MET A 64 -6.35 12.21 9.93
CA MET A 64 -5.04 11.55 10.05
C MET A 64 -3.93 12.53 10.41
N ASP A 65 -2.91 12.02 11.11
CA ASP A 65 -1.69 12.74 11.41
C ASP A 65 -1.01 13.27 10.14
N ALA A 66 -0.43 14.46 10.23
CA ALA A 66 0.28 15.09 9.11
C ALA A 66 1.36 14.19 8.49
N LYS A 67 2.07 13.42 9.33
CA LYS A 67 3.09 12.46 8.88
C LYS A 67 2.52 11.32 8.03
N VAL A 68 1.30 10.85 8.34
CA VAL A 68 0.61 9.81 7.57
C VAL A 68 0.17 10.38 6.22
N LYS A 69 -0.42 11.57 6.21
CA LYS A 69 -0.79 12.29 4.98
C LYS A 69 0.41 12.52 4.08
N GLU A 70 1.54 12.99 4.63
CA GLU A 70 2.79 13.20 3.89
C GLU A 70 3.32 11.89 3.30
N THR A 71 3.23 10.79 4.03
CA THR A 71 3.65 9.46 3.55
C THR A 71 2.83 9.03 2.33
N TRP A 72 1.52 9.20 2.37
CA TRP A 72 0.64 8.95 1.22
C TRP A 72 0.95 9.88 0.04
N GLY A 73 1.09 11.18 0.32
CA GLY A 73 1.43 12.16 -0.71
C GLY A 73 2.74 11.84 -1.42
N LYS A 74 3.80 11.47 -0.69
CA LYS A 74 5.07 11.04 -1.27
C LYS A 74 4.95 9.76 -2.11
N LYS A 75 4.19 8.77 -1.63
CA LYS A 75 3.97 7.52 -2.38
C LYS A 75 3.30 7.80 -3.72
N ILE A 76 2.22 8.57 -3.74
CA ILE A 76 1.45 8.80 -4.96
C ILE A 76 2.18 9.76 -5.90
N ALA A 77 2.75 10.86 -5.38
CA ALA A 77 3.43 11.85 -6.21
C ALA A 77 4.68 11.28 -6.92
N TYR A 78 5.34 10.26 -6.35
CA TYR A 78 6.66 9.84 -6.81
C TYR A 78 6.82 8.38 -7.21
N HIS A 79 5.91 7.50 -6.79
CA HIS A 79 6.04 6.08 -7.12
C HIS A 79 5.56 5.82 -8.55
N LYS A 80 6.34 5.03 -9.30
CA LYS A 80 6.07 4.77 -10.73
C LYS A 80 5.75 3.31 -11.08
N LYS A 81 6.08 2.38 -10.19
CA LYS A 81 5.92 0.93 -10.47
C LYS A 81 4.54 0.40 -10.08
N GLN A 82 3.87 1.03 -9.11
CA GLN A 82 2.56 0.58 -8.65
C GLN A 82 1.48 1.22 -9.52
N ALA A 83 0.73 0.40 -10.25
CA ALA A 83 -0.28 0.86 -11.21
C ALA A 83 -1.31 1.78 -10.55
N ALA A 84 -1.80 1.40 -9.36
CA ALA A 84 -2.78 2.19 -8.63
C ALA A 84 -2.30 3.60 -8.25
N TYR A 85 -1.06 3.73 -7.77
CA TYR A 85 -0.50 5.04 -7.42
C TYR A 85 -0.28 5.91 -8.66
N VAL A 86 0.17 5.32 -9.76
CA VAL A 86 0.33 6.02 -11.03
C VAL A 86 -1.03 6.49 -11.56
N GLU A 87 -2.07 5.69 -11.39
CA GLU A 87 -3.43 6.03 -11.80
C GLU A 87 -4.04 7.16 -10.96
N MET A 88 -3.92 7.10 -9.63
CA MET A 88 -4.32 8.21 -8.75
C MET A 88 -3.58 9.50 -9.14
N ARG A 89 -2.27 9.43 -9.35
CA ARG A 89 -1.46 10.57 -9.79
C ARG A 89 -1.91 11.10 -11.15
N ALA A 90 -2.28 10.24 -12.10
CA ALA A 90 -2.80 10.65 -13.40
C ALA A 90 -4.09 11.45 -13.25
N ARG A 91 -5.06 10.99 -12.44
CA ARG A 91 -6.30 11.72 -12.17
C ARG A 91 -6.03 13.08 -11.52
N ILE A 92 -5.15 13.13 -10.52
CA ILE A 92 -4.77 14.39 -9.85
C ILE A 92 -4.12 15.37 -10.85
N THR A 93 -3.20 14.89 -11.70
CA THR A 93 -2.60 15.75 -12.74
C THR A 93 -3.65 16.32 -13.67
N LEU A 94 -4.61 15.49 -14.14
CA LEU A 94 -5.65 15.94 -15.04
C LEU A 94 -6.54 17.01 -14.41
N ARG A 95 -6.98 16.81 -13.16
CA ARG A 95 -7.78 17.81 -12.42
C ARG A 95 -7.01 19.11 -12.25
N LYS A 96 -5.74 19.04 -11.83
CA LYS A 96 -4.87 20.20 -11.65
C LYS A 96 -4.65 21.00 -12.94
N GLU A 97 -4.58 20.31 -14.09
CA GLU A 97 -4.46 20.93 -15.41
C GLU A 97 -5.81 21.38 -16.01
N GLY A 98 -6.92 21.25 -15.26
CA GLY A 98 -8.27 21.60 -15.75
C GLY A 98 -8.79 20.68 -16.86
N LYS A 99 -8.27 19.46 -16.96
CA LYS A 99 -8.62 18.47 -17.99
C LYS A 99 -9.64 17.46 -17.48
N ALA A 100 -10.49 16.98 -18.39
CA ALA A 100 -11.47 15.96 -18.09
C ALA A 100 -10.81 14.64 -17.67
N VAL A 101 -11.30 14.04 -16.58
CA VAL A 101 -10.82 12.75 -16.04
C VAL A 101 -11.55 11.59 -16.74
N THR A 102 -11.25 11.40 -18.02
CA THR A 102 -11.78 10.26 -18.80
C THR A 102 -10.79 9.10 -18.80
N LYS A 103 -11.26 7.86 -19.04
CA LYS A 103 -10.40 6.67 -19.13
C LYS A 103 -9.24 6.87 -20.12
N ALA A 104 -9.54 7.39 -21.32
CA ALA A 104 -8.53 7.65 -22.34
C ALA A 104 -7.47 8.68 -21.88
N ASN A 105 -7.89 9.76 -21.22
CA ASN A 105 -6.96 10.76 -20.68
C ASN A 105 -6.11 10.20 -19.54
N VAL A 106 -6.70 9.39 -18.67
CA VAL A 106 -6.00 8.73 -17.57
C VAL A 106 -4.95 7.76 -18.12
N ASP A 107 -5.30 6.91 -19.09
CA ASP A 107 -4.36 5.96 -19.68
C ASP A 107 -3.20 6.65 -20.41
N LYS A 108 -3.49 7.75 -21.14
CA LYS A 108 -2.47 8.60 -21.74
C LYS A 108 -1.52 9.20 -20.69
N GLU A 109 -2.07 9.77 -19.62
CA GLU A 109 -1.24 10.39 -18.57
C GLU A 109 -0.46 9.36 -17.74
N LYS A 110 -1.00 8.14 -17.55
CA LYS A 110 -0.25 7.00 -16.96
C LYS A 110 1.01 6.69 -17.77
N GLY A 111 0.94 6.75 -19.10
CA GLY A 111 2.10 6.65 -19.99
C GLY A 111 3.12 7.75 -19.73
N ASN A 112 2.69 9.01 -19.80
CA ASN A 112 3.55 10.19 -19.55
C ASN A 112 4.27 10.12 -18.20
N ILE A 113 3.56 9.72 -17.14
CA ILE A 113 4.10 9.61 -15.77
C ILE A 113 5.24 8.59 -15.67
N LYS A 114 5.14 7.46 -16.39
CA LYS A 114 6.18 6.42 -16.37
C LYS A 114 7.49 6.95 -16.96
N ASP A 115 7.38 7.73 -18.03
CA ASP A 115 8.54 8.27 -18.77
C ASP A 115 9.15 9.51 -18.09
N LEU A 116 8.33 10.33 -17.40
CA LEU A 116 8.76 11.58 -16.77
C LEU A 116 9.66 11.35 -15.53
N PRO A 117 10.90 11.85 -15.47
CA PRO A 117 11.75 11.74 -14.27
C PRO A 117 11.05 12.22 -12.99
N LYS A 118 11.35 11.60 -11.84
CA LYS A 118 10.71 11.96 -10.56
C LYS A 118 10.79 13.45 -10.24
N ALA A 119 11.94 14.07 -10.53
CA ALA A 119 12.17 15.51 -10.34
C ALA A 119 11.25 16.41 -11.18
N LYS A 120 10.67 15.88 -12.26
CA LYS A 120 9.74 16.60 -13.15
C LYS A 120 8.28 16.23 -12.85
N SER A 121 7.96 15.82 -11.62
CA SER A 121 6.57 15.56 -11.25
C SER A 121 5.74 16.83 -11.34
N LYS A 122 4.61 16.75 -12.05
CA LYS A 122 3.59 17.81 -12.11
C LYS A 122 2.74 17.91 -10.84
N VAL A 123 2.77 16.85 -10.04
CA VAL A 123 2.03 16.69 -8.79
C VAL A 123 3.01 16.71 -7.62
N THR A 124 2.77 17.59 -6.67
CA THR A 124 3.48 17.71 -5.40
C THR A 124 2.84 16.82 -4.33
N VAL A 125 3.51 16.69 -3.18
CA VAL A 125 2.93 15.99 -2.02
C VAL A 125 1.64 16.68 -1.56
N GLN A 126 1.60 18.01 -1.58
CA GLN A 126 0.45 18.78 -1.12
C GLN A 126 -0.75 18.61 -2.07
N ASP A 127 -0.53 18.64 -3.38
CA ASP A 127 -1.60 18.38 -4.37
C ASP A 127 -2.30 17.03 -4.12
N VAL A 128 -1.53 16.01 -3.71
CA VAL A 128 -2.11 14.71 -3.34
C VAL A 128 -2.93 14.83 -2.05
N VAL A 129 -2.37 15.44 -1.00
CA VAL A 129 -3.06 15.61 0.28
C VAL A 129 -4.37 16.38 0.12
N ASP A 130 -4.36 17.42 -0.71
CA ASP A 130 -5.54 18.23 -1.01
C ASP A 130 -6.60 17.41 -1.75
N ALA A 131 -6.20 16.62 -2.76
CA ALA A 131 -7.12 15.74 -3.49
C ALA A 131 -7.84 14.73 -2.58
N PHE A 132 -7.13 14.10 -1.64
CA PHE A 132 -7.79 13.21 -0.66
C PHE A 132 -8.66 13.98 0.34
N SER A 133 -8.20 15.14 0.81
CA SER A 133 -8.95 15.96 1.78
C SER A 133 -10.22 16.56 1.17
N ALA A 134 -10.23 16.79 -0.14
CA ALA A 134 -11.39 17.23 -0.92
C ALA A 134 -12.30 16.05 -1.35
N GLY A 135 -11.89 14.80 -1.13
CA GLY A 135 -12.65 13.61 -1.53
C GLY A 135 -12.58 13.27 -3.02
N GLU A 136 -11.65 13.87 -3.76
CA GLU A 136 -11.41 13.55 -5.17
C GLU A 136 -10.69 12.21 -5.35
N GLU A 137 -10.00 11.75 -4.31
CA GLU A 137 -9.37 10.45 -4.19
C GLU A 137 -9.73 9.81 -2.84
N VAL A 138 -9.77 8.48 -2.83
CA VAL A 138 -10.07 7.67 -1.64
C VAL A 138 -9.07 6.53 -1.50
N ILE A 139 -8.87 6.05 -0.27
CA ILE A 139 -7.98 4.91 -0.02
C ILE A 139 -8.84 3.67 0.26
N PRO A 140 -8.80 2.64 -0.60
CA PRO A 140 -9.53 1.41 -0.34
C PRO A 140 -9.14 0.76 0.98
N ILE A 141 -10.16 0.32 1.71
CA ILE A 141 -10.05 -0.52 2.89
C ILE A 141 -10.22 -1.96 2.42
N ILE A 142 -9.13 -2.70 2.45
CA ILE A 142 -9.07 -4.09 2.02
C ILE A 142 -9.16 -4.99 3.25
N ARG A 143 -10.15 -5.89 3.27
CA ARG A 143 -10.22 -7.00 4.22
C ARG A 143 -9.46 -8.19 3.66
N MET A 144 -8.57 -8.72 4.46
CA MET A 144 -7.82 -9.94 4.19
C MET A 144 -8.39 -11.06 5.07
N VAL A 145 -8.67 -12.22 4.47
CA VAL A 145 -9.12 -13.43 5.16
C VAL A 145 -8.12 -14.55 4.89
N CYS A 146 -7.65 -15.19 5.95
CA CYS A 146 -6.80 -16.37 5.82
C CYS A 146 -7.64 -17.53 5.29
N VAL A 147 -7.26 -18.10 4.14
CA VAL A 147 -7.93 -19.24 3.52
C VAL A 147 -7.20 -20.55 3.78
N SER A 148 -5.89 -20.49 4.07
CA SER A 148 -5.15 -21.65 4.57
C SER A 148 -3.92 -21.23 5.35
N TYR A 149 -3.49 -22.09 6.28
CA TYR A 149 -2.26 -21.88 7.05
C TYR A 149 -1.49 -23.19 7.14
N ASN A 150 -0.34 -23.25 6.46
CA ASN A 150 0.53 -24.42 6.48
C ASN A 150 1.46 -24.38 7.71
N HIS A 151 1.06 -25.08 8.77
CA HIS A 151 1.84 -25.17 10.01
C HIS A 151 3.22 -25.81 9.82
N ALA A 152 3.32 -26.86 9.00
CA ALA A 152 4.59 -27.54 8.76
C ALA A 152 5.60 -26.62 8.06
N PHE A 153 5.15 -25.91 7.02
CA PHE A 153 5.96 -24.90 6.34
C PHE A 153 6.36 -23.75 7.27
N ALA A 154 5.43 -23.27 8.11
CA ALA A 154 5.72 -22.22 9.08
C ALA A 154 6.83 -22.63 10.06
N GLN A 155 6.77 -23.86 10.54
CA GLN A 155 7.77 -24.41 11.45
C GLN A 155 9.13 -24.58 10.76
N GLU A 156 9.16 -25.17 9.56
CA GLU A 156 10.39 -25.34 8.77
C GLU A 156 11.09 -24.00 8.53
N LEU A 157 10.33 -22.96 8.17
CA LEU A 157 10.88 -21.63 7.95
C LEU A 157 11.45 -21.02 9.23
N ASP A 158 10.77 -21.20 10.37
CA ASP A 158 11.24 -20.72 11.67
C ASP A 158 12.54 -21.42 12.11
N GLU A 159 12.65 -22.73 11.86
CA GLU A 159 13.87 -23.52 12.13
C GLU A 159 15.04 -23.09 11.24
N LEU A 160 14.79 -22.91 9.93
CA LEU A 160 15.80 -22.43 8.98
C LEU A 160 16.32 -21.04 9.39
N LEU A 161 15.43 -20.13 9.78
CA LEU A 161 15.81 -18.79 10.22
C LEU A 161 16.61 -18.82 11.54
N ALA A 162 16.27 -19.71 12.47
CA ALA A 162 17.02 -19.88 13.72
C ALA A 162 18.45 -20.39 13.46
N ALA A 163 18.62 -21.36 12.55
CA ALA A 163 19.91 -21.91 12.19
C ALA A 163 20.86 -20.89 11.53
N HIS A 164 20.32 -19.90 10.82
CA HIS A 164 21.11 -18.85 10.16
C HIS A 164 21.35 -17.61 11.03
N ALA A 165 20.58 -17.40 12.09
CA ALA A 165 20.76 -16.28 13.02
C ALA A 165 21.86 -16.52 14.08
N GLY A 166 22.38 -17.75 14.18
CA GLY A 166 23.44 -18.16 15.11
C GLY A 166 24.86 -18.15 14.53
N LYS A 167 25.06 -17.62 13.32
CA LYS A 167 26.37 -17.38 12.68
C LYS A 167 26.61 -15.89 12.53
#